data_AF-A0A6P0YUE6-F1
#
_entry.id   AF-A0A6P0YUE6-F1
#
_cell.length_a   1.000
_cell.length_b   1.000
_cell.length_c   1.000
_cell.angle_alpha   90.00
_cell.angle_beta   90.00
_cell.angle_gamma   90.00
#
_symmetry.space_group_name_H-M   'P 1'
#
loop_
_entity.id
_entity.type
_entity.pdbx_description
1 polymer ?
#
loop_
_entity_poly.entity_id
_entity_poly.type
_entity_poly.pdbx_seq_one_letter_code
_entity_poly.pdbx_strand_id
1 'polypeptide(L)' 'MKFKRKRSDSDNQIDISPLIDMVFILLIFFMVSTTFVKDMQLDLERPGATSSVPSSSKSVRVYIDRAGDVF' A
#
# COMPACT_ATOMS: atom_id res chain seq x y z
N MET A 1 -40.22 19.67 -53.83
CA MET A 1 -39.14 18.81 -53.28
C MET A 1 -38.63 19.39 -51.97
N LYS A 2 -39.01 18.81 -50.84
CA LYS A 2 -38.43 19.14 -49.53
C LYS A 2 -38.45 17.87 -48.68
N PHE A 3 -37.31 17.20 -48.57
CA PHE A 3 -37.07 16.18 -47.56
C PHE A 3 -35.92 16.67 -46.70
N LYS A 4 -36.26 17.05 -45.46
CA LYS A 4 -35.31 17.54 -44.47
C LYS A 4 -34.37 16.40 -44.08
N ARG A 5 -33.07 16.59 -44.28
CA ARG A 5 -32.01 15.73 -43.76
C ARG A 5 -32.00 15.87 -42.23
N LYS A 6 -32.49 14.86 -41.50
CA LYS A 6 -32.35 14.78 -40.05
C LYS A 6 -30.86 14.50 -39.77
N ARG A 7 -30.16 15.53 -39.31
CA ARG A 7 -28.73 15.52 -39.04
C ARG A 7 -28.53 14.76 -37.72
N SER A 8 -27.84 13.62 -37.80
CA SER A 8 -26.89 13.08 -36.82
C SER A 8 -26.96 13.69 -35.42
N ASP A 9 -27.82 13.17 -34.56
CA ASP A 9 -27.83 13.47 -33.11
C ASP A 9 -27.80 12.17 -32.27
N SER A 10 -27.38 11.07 -32.90
CA SER A 10 -27.41 9.73 -32.30
C SER A 10 -26.02 9.09 -32.17
N ASP A 11 -24.98 9.73 -32.75
CA ASP A 11 -23.61 9.19 -32.83
C ASP A 11 -22.68 9.68 -31.69
N ASN A 12 -23.21 10.37 -30.68
CA ASN A 12 -22.39 11.01 -29.64
C ASN A 12 -22.62 10.44 -28.23
N GLN A 13 -23.22 9.24 -28.12
CA GLN A 13 -23.28 8.51 -26.85
C GLN A 13 -21.97 7.75 -26.66
N ILE A 14 -21.22 8.09 -25.61
CA ILE A 14 -19.99 7.40 -25.24
C ILE A 14 -20.36 6.02 -24.69
N ASP A 15 -19.79 4.96 -25.26
CA ASP A 15 -19.95 3.61 -24.73
C ASP A 15 -19.22 3.47 -23.39
N ILE A 16 -19.98 3.28 -22.31
CA ILE A 16 -19.46 3.19 -20.93
C ILE A 16 -18.89 1.80 -20.62
N SER A 17 -19.33 0.76 -21.33
CA SER A 17 -18.88 -0.62 -21.12
C SER A 17 -17.34 -0.80 -21.11
N PRO A 18 -16.57 -0.28 -22.09
CA PRO A 18 -15.10 -0.37 -22.04
C PRO A 18 -14.47 0.49 -20.92
N LEU A 19 -15.10 1.59 -20.51
CA LEU A 19 -14.60 2.44 -19.43
C LEU A 19 -14.70 1.72 -18.07
N ILE A 20 -15.80 1.00 -17.84
CA ILE A 20 -15.99 0.19 -16.62
C ILE A 20 -14.92 -0.90 -16.53
N ASP A 21 -14.59 -1.56 -17.64
CA ASP A 21 -13.56 -2.61 -17.68
C ASP A 21 -12.18 -2.05 -17.30
N MET A 22 -11.78 -0.90 -17.86
CA MET A 22 -10.53 -0.22 -17.50
C MET A 22 -10.47 0.14 -16.00
N VAL A 23 -11.57 0.65 -15.43
CA VAL A 23 -11.63 0.99 -14.00
C VAL A 23 -11.57 -0.26 -13.13
N PHE A 24 -12.24 -1.35 -13.52
CA PHE A 24 -12.25 -2.60 -12.77
C PHE A 24 -10.86 -3.25 -12.70
N ILE A 25 -10.14 -3.28 -13.83
CA ILE A 25 -8.75 -3.77 -13.89
C ILE A 25 -7.84 -2.93 -12.99
N LEU A 26 -7.99 -1.60 -12.99
CA LEU A 26 -7.21 -0.71 -12.13
C LEU A 26 -7.46 -0.96 -10.63
N LEU A 27 -8.71 -1.22 -10.23
CA LEU A 27 -9.05 -1.54 -8.84
C LEU A 27 -8.45 -2.87 -8.39
N ILE A 28 -8.50 -3.91 -9.25
CA ILE A 28 -7.84 -5.20 -8.95
C ILE A 28 -6.33 -5.01 -8.79
N PHE A 29 -5.70 -4.28 -9.72
CA PHE A 29 -4.27 -4.00 -9.67
C PHE A 29 -3.87 -3.29 -8.36
N PHE A 30 -4.65 -2.30 -7.94
CA PHE A 30 -4.41 -1.58 -6.69
C PHE A 30 -4.61 -2.47 -5.46
N MET A 31 -5.69 -3.27 -5.44
CA MET A 31 -5.97 -4.22 -4.36
C MET A 31 -4.82 -5.23 -4.20
N VAL A 32 -4.34 -5.80 -5.30
CA VAL A 32 -3.21 -6.75 -5.27
C VAL A 32 -1.91 -6.06 -4.83
N SER A 33 -1.62 -4.87 -5.37
CA SER A 33 -0.37 -4.14 -5.06
C SER A 33 -0.26 -3.72 -3.59
N THR A 34 -1.38 -3.40 -2.93
CA THR A 34 -1.38 -3.01 -1.50
C THR A 34 -1.13 -4.17 -0.53
N THR A 35 -1.28 -5.42 -0.98
CA THR A 35 -1.01 -6.60 -0.12
C THR A 35 0.47 -6.85 0.13
N PHE A 36 1.37 -6.31 -0.69
CA PHE A 36 2.82 -6.61 -0.61
C PHE A 36 3.58 -5.86 0.49
N VAL A 37 2.96 -4.92 1.22
CA VAL A 37 3.66 -4.12 2.24
C VAL A 37 3.51 -4.71 3.66
N LYS A 38 2.86 -5.88 3.82
CA LYS A 38 2.50 -6.40 5.14
C LYS A 38 3.49 -7.41 5.75
N ASP A 39 4.44 -7.91 4.97
CA ASP A 39 5.35 -8.98 5.43
C ASP A 39 6.71 -8.49 5.96
N MET A 40 6.93 -7.17 6.05
CA MET A 40 8.08 -6.61 6.79
C MET A 40 7.76 -6.38 8.27
N GLN A 41 6.79 -7.12 8.82
CA GLN A 41 6.55 -7.17 10.24
C GLN A 41 7.68 -7.98 10.87
N LEU A 42 8.80 -7.31 11.14
CA LEU A 42 9.70 -7.73 12.19
C LEU A 42 8.83 -7.80 13.45
N ASP A 43 8.43 -9.01 13.86
CA ASP A 43 7.71 -9.26 15.10
C ASP A 43 8.62 -8.87 16.26
N LEU A 44 8.71 -7.56 16.51
CA LEU A 44 9.30 -7.01 17.70
C LEU A 44 8.30 -7.27 18.82
N GLU A 45 8.44 -8.41 19.49
CA GLU A 45 7.86 -8.61 20.81
C GLU A 45 8.42 -7.51 21.72
N ARG A 46 7.69 -6.40 21.85
CA ARG A 46 8.02 -5.34 22.79
C ARG A 46 7.70 -5.89 24.17
N PRO A 47 8.68 -6.16 25.05
CA PRO A 47 8.37 -6.55 26.41
C PRO A 47 7.53 -5.42 27.02
N GLY A 48 6.34 -5.76 27.52
CA GLY A 48 5.49 -4.81 28.22
C GLY A 48 6.30 -4.14 29.32
N ALA A 49 6.28 -2.81 29.37
CA ALA A 49 7.05 -2.07 30.35
C ALA A 49 6.62 -2.47 31.77
N THR A 50 7.40 -3.32 32.44
CA THR A 50 7.29 -3.52 33.87
C THR A 50 7.63 -2.20 34.53
N SER A 51 6.59 -1.58 35.10
CA SER A 51 6.69 -0.33 35.82
C SER A 51 7.84 -0.35 36.83
N SER A 52 8.76 0.58 36.66
CA SER A 52 9.66 1.15 37.67
C SER A 52 10.31 0.18 38.67
N VAL A 53 11.44 -0.40 38.27
CA VAL A 53 12.51 -0.74 39.22
C VAL A 53 13.67 0.22 38.92
N PRO A 54 14.24 0.97 39.89
CA PRO A 54 15.37 1.84 39.62
C PRO A 54 16.54 1.00 39.10
N SER A 55 16.79 1.09 37.79
CA SER A 55 17.94 0.49 37.14
C SER A 55 19.21 1.11 37.73
N SER A 56 20.02 0.30 38.40
CA SER A 56 21.37 0.67 38.81
C SER A 56 22.11 1.30 37.62
N SER A 57 22.78 2.43 37.84
CA SER A 57 23.44 3.28 36.83
C SER A 57 24.66 2.65 36.14
N LYS A 58 24.75 1.32 36.12
CA LYS A 58 25.76 0.58 35.35
C LYS A 58 25.28 0.51 33.90
N SER A 59 25.70 1.48 33.09
CA SER A 59 25.56 1.39 31.65
C SER A 59 26.47 0.29 31.12
N VAL A 60 25.88 -0.74 30.52
CA VAL A 60 26.64 -1.74 29.74
C VAL A 60 26.70 -1.20 28.32
N ARG A 61 27.92 -0.89 27.86
CA ARG A 61 28.17 -0.47 26.48
C ARG A 61 28.62 -1.70 25.71
N VAL A 62 27.90 -2.01 24.64
CA VAL A 62 28.18 -3.14 23.76
C VAL A 62 28.52 -2.58 22.38
N TYR A 63 29.66 -2.98 21.83
CA TYR A 63 30.08 -2.67 20.48
C TYR A 63 29.90 -3.91 19.61
N ILE A 64 29.25 -3.75 18.46
CA ILE A 64 29.10 -4.80 17.46
C ILE A 64 29.81 -4.32 16.21
N ASP A 65 30.79 -5.08 15.74
CA ASP A 65 31.49 -4.78 14.50
C ASP A 65 30.79 -5.41 13.28
N ARG A 66 31.30 -5.10 12.08
CA ARG A 66 30.73 -5.62 10.82
C ARG A 66 30.96 -7.13 10.62
N ALA A 67 31.88 -7.73 11.38
CA ALA A 67 32.13 -9.17 11.40
C ALA A 67 31.18 -9.91 12.36
N GLY A 68 30.42 -9.17 13.18
CA GLY A 68 29.49 -9.72 14.17
C GLY A 68 30.12 -9.97 15.53
N ASP A 69 31.35 -9.49 15.76
CA ASP A 69 32.05 -9.64 17.03
C ASP A 69 31.54 -8.59 18.05
N VAL A 70 31.43 -9.02 19.31
CA VAL A 70 30.81 -8.25 20.40
C VAL A 70 31.85 -7.91 21.48
N PHE A 71 32.02 -6.61 21.78
CA PHE A 71 33.00 -6.09 22.75
C PHE A 71 32.39 -5.14 23.79
#